data_AF-A0A945ZQU3-F1
#
_entry.id   AF-A0A945ZQU3-F1
#
_cell.length_a   1.000
_cell.length_b   1.000
_cell.length_c   1.000
_cell.angle_alpha   90.00
_cell.angle_beta   90.00
_cell.angle_gamma   90.00
#
_symmetry.space_group_name_H-M   'P 1'
#
loop_
_entity.id
_entity.type
_entity.pdbx_description
1 polymer ?
#
loop_
_entity_poly.entity_id
_entity_poly.type
_entity_poly.pdbx_seq_one_letter_code
_entity_poly.pdbx_strand_id
1 'polypeptide(L)'
;MSFSMAFTVQNDQLIQGDSQFSDAILYTLDGPNVYIGDSTFPLDLVYTLRPAPFDPEVIGLYTEDSISTFDRVCVFQGAPSAEQLFALLLAQGLL
;
A
#
# COMPACT_ATOMS: atom_id res chain seq x y z
N MET A 1 1.07 31.41 6.30
CA MET A 1 0.39 30.32 5.58
C MET A 1 1.23 29.08 5.77
N SER A 2 0.76 28.09 6.51
CA SER A 2 1.45 26.81 6.64
C SER A 2 1.01 25.91 5.50
N PHE A 3 1.94 25.57 4.61
CA PHE A 3 1.75 24.49 3.65
C PHE A 3 1.90 23.18 4.45
N SER A 4 0.80 22.58 4.89
CA SER A 4 0.83 21.25 5.51
C SER A 4 0.71 20.21 4.40
N MET A 5 1.68 19.31 4.30
CA MET A 5 1.54 18.09 3.51
C MET A 5 0.32 17.32 4.02
N ALA A 6 -0.52 16.80 3.12
CA ALA A 6 -1.69 16.02 3.52
C ALA A 6 -1.29 14.60 3.97
N PHE A 7 -0.30 14.03 3.29
CA PHE A 7 0.25 12.72 3.57
C PHE A 7 1.77 12.74 3.38
N THR A 8 2.47 11.90 4.14
CA THR A 8 3.89 11.61 3.98
C THR A 8 4.05 10.11 3.81
N VAL A 9 4.94 9.68 2.91
CA VAL A 9 5.41 8.30 2.88
C VAL A 9 6.83 8.28 3.40
N GLN A 10 7.06 7.51 4.46
CA GLN A 10 8.36 7.38 5.10
C GLN A 10 8.49 5.97 5.69
N ASN A 11 9.65 5.33 5.53
CA ASN A 11 9.90 3.98 6.05
C ASN A 11 8.82 2.96 5.64
N ASP A 12 8.39 3.00 4.37
CA ASP A 12 7.31 2.16 3.83
C ASP A 12 5.94 2.33 4.52
N GLN A 13 5.75 3.43 5.25
CA GLN A 13 4.50 3.77 5.93
C GLN A 13 3.85 5.00 5.32
N LEU A 14 2.53 4.97 5.15
CA LEU A 14 1.71 6.12 4.80
C LEU A 14 1.24 6.81 6.08
N ILE A 15 1.67 8.06 6.28
CA ILE A 15 1.43 8.86 7.47
C ILE A 15 0.53 10.04 7.13
N GLN A 16 -0.45 10.34 7.98
CA GLN A 16 -1.23 11.56 7.86
C GLN A 16 -0.41 12.78 8.29
N GLY A 17 -0.31 13.78 7.41
CA GLY A 17 0.50 14.96 7.68
C GLY A 17 2.00 14.65 7.69
N ASP A 18 2.73 15.24 8.63
CA ASP A 18 4.17 15.07 8.89
C ASP A 18 4.46 14.52 10.30
N SER A 19 3.44 13.93 10.93
CA SER A 19 3.52 13.42 12.30
C SER A 19 4.59 12.32 12.43
N GLN A 20 5.23 12.25 13.61
CA GLN A 20 6.21 11.21 13.95
C GLN A 20 5.66 10.22 15.00
N PHE A 21 4.36 10.29 15.28
CA PHE A 21 3.68 9.40 16.22
C PHE A 21 3.06 8.21 15.49
N SER A 22 3.11 7.03 16.11
CA SER A 22 2.57 5.77 15.57
C SER A 22 1.08 5.88 15.19
N ASP A 23 0.31 6.64 15.97
CA ASP A 23 -1.14 6.82 15.76
C ASP A 23 -1.48 7.60 14.47
N ALA A 24 -0.49 8.23 13.84
CA ALA A 24 -0.66 8.90 12.56
C ALA A 24 -0.34 8.02 11.35
N ILE A 25 0.17 6.80 11.57
CA ILE A 25 0.39 5.81 10.51
C ILE A 25 -0.98 5.28 10.10
N LEU A 26 -1.31 5.47 8.84
CA LEU A 26 -2.56 4.99 8.24
C LEU A 26 -2.40 3.59 7.67
N TYR A 27 -1.27 3.34 7.01
CA TYR A 27 -0.97 2.03 6.40
C TYR A 27 0.53 1.74 6.48
N THR A 28 0.87 0.46 6.60
CA THR A 28 2.25 -0.03 6.59
C THR A 28 2.42 -1.04 5.45
N LEU A 29 3.40 -0.82 4.58
CA LEU A 29 3.86 -1.82 3.62
C LEU A 29 5.00 -2.64 4.27
N ASP A 30 4.76 -3.93 4.47
CA ASP A 30 5.76 -4.89 4.94
C ASP A 30 5.95 -5.98 3.89
N GLY A 31 7.06 -5.89 3.15
CA GLY A 31 7.34 -6.75 2.00
C GLY A 31 6.25 -6.64 0.93
N PRO A 32 5.53 -7.74 0.59
CA PRO A 32 4.44 -7.69 -0.37
C PRO A 32 3.09 -7.25 0.24
N ASN A 33 2.99 -7.11 1.55
CA ASN A 33 1.72 -6.98 2.25
C ASN A 33 1.48 -5.54 2.70
N VAL A 34 0.26 -5.05 2.53
CA VAL A 34 -0.17 -3.74 3.02
C VAL A 34 -1.14 -3.96 4.18
N TYR A 35 -0.82 -3.37 5.33
CA TYR A 35 -1.62 -3.43 6.55
C TYR A 35 -2.20 -2.07 6.90
N ILE A 36 -3.33 -2.04 7.59
CA ILE A 36 -3.85 -0.83 8.23
C ILE A 36 -3.04 -0.54 9.51
N GLY A 37 -2.65 0.72 9.69
CA GLY A 37 -1.90 1.20 10.85
C GLY A 37 -0.46 0.71 10.92
N ASP A 38 0.09 0.70 12.13
CA ASP A 38 1.47 0.26 12.46
C ASP A 38 1.53 -1.24 12.86
N SER A 39 0.69 -2.06 12.24
CA SER A 39 0.49 -3.46 12.59
C SER A 39 0.93 -4.37 11.46
N THR A 40 1.33 -5.60 11.80
CA THR A 40 1.52 -6.70 10.84
C THR A 40 0.64 -7.91 11.20
N PHE A 41 -0.43 -7.69 11.97
CA PHE A 41 -1.38 -8.75 12.30
C PHE A 41 -2.16 -9.16 11.03
N PRO A 42 -2.41 -10.45 10.81
CA PRO A 42 -3.14 -10.92 9.62
C PRO A 42 -4.52 -10.30 9.42
N LEU A 43 -5.18 -9.87 10.50
CA LEU A 43 -6.50 -9.24 10.45
C LEU A 43 -6.46 -7.81 9.90
N ASP A 44 -5.30 -7.17 9.90
CA ASP A 44 -5.11 -5.80 9.41
C ASP A 44 -4.65 -5.77 7.94
N LEU A 45 -4.47 -6.94 7.31
CA LEU A 45 -4.04 -7.06 5.91
C LEU A 45 -5.16 -6.57 4.97
N VAL A 46 -4.85 -5.55 4.18
CA VAL A 46 -5.79 -4.97 3.20
C VAL A 46 -5.43 -5.26 1.75
N TYR A 47 -4.15 -5.40 1.44
CA TYR A 47 -3.70 -5.72 0.09
C TYR A 47 -2.45 -6.60 0.09
N THR A 48 -2.29 -7.39 -0.97
CA THR A 48 -1.09 -8.18 -1.24
C THR A 48 -0.59 -7.95 -2.66
N LEU A 49 0.70 -7.66 -2.80
CA LEU A 49 1.44 -7.63 -4.06
C LEU A 49 1.89 -9.04 -4.42
N ARG A 50 1.56 -9.49 -5.64
CA ARG A 50 1.94 -10.82 -6.13
C ARG A 50 2.38 -10.74 -7.59
N PRO A 51 3.43 -11.48 -8.00
CA PRO A 51 3.76 -11.63 -9.41
C PRO A 51 2.60 -12.25 -10.20
N ALA A 52 2.40 -11.81 -11.43
CA ALA A 52 1.41 -12.40 -12.30
C ALA A 52 1.83 -13.84 -12.69
N PRO A 53 0.87 -14.78 -12.87
CA PRO A 53 1.19 -16.18 -13.13
C PRO A 53 2.03 -16.44 -14.39
N PHE A 54 1.93 -15.56 -15.38
CA PHE A 54 2.56 -15.74 -16.70
C PHE A 54 3.71 -14.76 -16.97
N ASP A 55 3.90 -13.77 -16.10
CA ASP A 55 4.95 -12.76 -16.23
C ASP A 55 5.38 -12.28 -14.83
N PRO A 56 6.49 -12.79 -14.29
CA PRO A 56 6.99 -12.40 -12.98
C PRO A 56 7.39 -10.93 -12.86
N GLU A 57 7.62 -10.24 -13.99
CA GLU A 57 7.91 -8.80 -13.98
C GLU A 57 6.66 -7.97 -13.76
N VAL A 58 5.46 -8.53 -13.99
CA VAL A 58 4.20 -7.84 -13.74
C VAL A 58 3.75 -8.14 -12.31
N ILE A 59 3.62 -7.12 -11.50
CA ILE A 59 3.13 -7.25 -10.11
C ILE A 59 1.66 -6.83 -10.06
N GLY A 60 0.80 -7.73 -9.64
CA GLY A 60 -0.61 -7.44 -9.35
C GLY A 60 -0.81 -7.06 -7.89
N LEU A 61 -1.68 -6.08 -7.64
CA LEU A 61 -2.19 -5.78 -6.30
C LEU A 61 -3.55 -6.43 -6.12
N TYR A 62 -3.71 -7.23 -5.08
CA TYR A 62 -4.94 -7.97 -4.76
C TYR A 62 -5.49 -7.51 -3.42
N THR A 63 -6.81 -7.54 -3.25
CA THR A 63 -7.43 -7.29 -1.94
C THR A 63 -7.13 -8.41 -0.97
N GLU A 64 -6.81 -8.05 0.28
CA GLU A 64 -6.46 -8.97 1.36
C GLU A 64 -5.38 -9.98 0.91
N ASP A 65 -5.56 -11.27 1.17
CA ASP A 65 -4.67 -12.34 0.74
C ASP A 65 -5.12 -13.03 -0.56
N SER A 66 -6.10 -12.47 -1.29
CA SER A 66 -6.71 -13.12 -2.45
C SER A 66 -5.70 -13.47 -3.55
N ILE A 67 -5.98 -14.58 -4.24
CA ILE A 67 -5.27 -15.06 -5.43
C ILE A 67 -6.14 -15.01 -6.70
N SER A 68 -7.39 -14.56 -6.56
CA SER A 68 -8.35 -14.48 -7.66
C SER A 68 -8.01 -13.29 -8.56
N THR A 69 -8.06 -13.47 -9.88
CA THR A 69 -7.87 -12.35 -10.83
C THR A 69 -9.00 -11.32 -10.74
N PHE A 70 -10.17 -11.70 -10.21
CA PHE A 70 -11.30 -10.78 -10.03
C PHE A 70 -11.12 -9.82 -8.86
N ASP A 71 -10.26 -10.18 -7.90
CA ASP A 71 -9.98 -9.36 -6.71
C ASP A 71 -8.73 -8.49 -6.90
N ARG A 72 -8.24 -8.39 -8.15
CA ARG A 72 -7.08 -7.59 -8.51
C ARG A 72 -7.49 -6.13 -8.71
N VAL A 73 -6.87 -5.25 -7.93
CA VAL A 73 -7.08 -3.80 -7.96
C VAL A 73 -6.37 -3.16 -9.16
N CYS A 74 -5.08 -3.46 -9.33
CA CYS A 74 -4.25 -2.89 -10.39
C CYS A 74 -3.04 -3.77 -10.70
N VAL A 75 -2.25 -3.35 -11.69
CA VAL A 75 -0.99 -4.00 -12.09
C VAL A 75 0.11 -2.95 -12.25
N PHE A 76 1.33 -3.35 -11.93
CA PHE A 76 2.56 -2.59 -12.08
C PHE A 76 3.53 -3.35 -12.99
N GLN A 77 4.31 -2.60 -13.78
CA GLN A 77 5.49 -3.16 -14.43
C GLN A 77 6.66 -3.03 -13.46
N GLY A 78 7.09 -4.16 -12.88
CA GLY A 78 8.04 -4.23 -11.79
C GLY A 78 7.41 -4.04 -10.41
N ALA A 79 8.21 -4.23 -9.36
CA ALA A 79 7.79 -3.96 -7.99
C ALA A 79 7.67 -2.44 -7.76
N PRO A 80 6.49 -1.92 -7.37
CA PRO A 80 6.35 -0.52 -7.06
C PRO A 80 7.06 -0.17 -5.74
N SER A 81 7.54 1.07 -5.62
CA SER A 81 7.93 1.61 -4.31
C SER A 81 6.68 1.90 -3.46
N ALA A 82 6.86 2.06 -2.14
CA ALA A 82 5.76 2.43 -1.25
C ALA A 82 5.08 3.73 -1.69
N GLU A 83 5.85 4.73 -2.13
CA GLU A 83 5.32 6.00 -2.63
C GLU A 83 4.44 5.80 -3.86
N GLN A 84 4.89 4.98 -4.81
CA GLN A 84 4.14 4.69 -6.04
C GLN A 84 2.84 3.95 -5.73
N LEU A 85 2.91 2.97 -4.83
CA LEU A 85 1.75 2.19 -4.40
C LEU A 85 0.70 3.06 -3.71
N PHE A 86 1.10 3.79 -2.66
CA PHE A 86 0.17 4.62 -1.89
C PHE A 86 -0.37 5.79 -2.70
N ALA A 87 0.44 6.42 -3.56
CA ALA A 87 -0.04 7.49 -4.43
C ALA A 87 -1.11 7.00 -5.41
N LEU A 88 -0.92 5.81 -6.00
CA LEU A 88 -1.92 5.22 -6.89
C LEU A 88 -3.22 4.91 -6.16
N LEU A 89 -3.13 4.28 -4.98
CA LEU A 89 -4.29 3.92 -4.18
C LEU A 89 -5.08 5.15 -3.69
N LEU A 90 -4.39 6.20 -3.25
CA LEU A 90 -5.01 7.49 -2.91
C LEU A 90 -5.70 8.13 -4.12
N ALA A 91 -5.06 8.11 -5.30
CA ALA A 91 -5.62 8.68 -6.51
C ALA A 91 -6.90 7.96 -6.98
N GLN A 92 -7.05 6.67 -6.62
CA GLN A 92 -8.25 5.88 -6.88
C GLN A 92 -9.33 6.00 -5.79
N GLY A 93 -9.03 6.67 -4.66
CA GLY A 93 -9.93 6.77 -3.52
C GLY A 93 -10.12 5.45 -2.77
N LEU A 94 -9.09 4.59 -2.77
CA LEU A 94 -9.11 3.26 -2.14
C LEU A 94 -8.49 3.23 -0.74
N LEU A 95 -8.09 4.38 -0.20
CA LEU A 95 -7.50 4.56 1.13
C LEU A 95 -8.21 5.67 1.91
#